data_AF-N4WQP4-F1
#
_entry.id   AF-N4WQP4-F1
#
_cell.length_a   1.000
_cell.length_b   1.000
_cell.length_c   1.000
_cell.angle_alpha   90.00
_cell.angle_beta   90.00
_cell.angle_gamma   90.00
#
_symmetry.space_group_name_H-M   'P 1'
#
loop_
_entity.id
_entity.type
_entity.pdbx_description
1 polymer ?
#
loop_
_entity_poly.entity_id
_entity_poly.type
_entity_poly.pdbx_seq_one_letter_code
_entity_poly.pdbx_strand_id
1 'polypeptide(L)' 'MEDKKRKLQFKLWLGAVFGSIIAFLIVKLLWKDANPMLLLVFLILGFLINLIITLYNQSNWENGY' A
#
# COMPACT_ATOMS: atom_id res chain seq x y z
N MET A 1 1.77 21.56 -12.91
CA MET A 1 0.69 20.58 -12.63
C MET A 1 1.24 19.21 -12.25
N GLU A 2 2.41 18.83 -12.75
CA GLU A 2 3.05 17.52 -12.50
C GLU A 2 3.49 17.29 -11.04
N ASP A 3 3.94 18.34 -10.35
CA ASP A 3 4.40 18.25 -8.96
C ASP A 3 3.30 17.83 -7.99
N LYS A 4 2.05 18.23 -8.26
CA LYS A 4 0.91 17.86 -7.42
C LYS A 4 0.58 16.37 -7.53
N LYS A 5 0.68 15.78 -8.73
CA LYS A 5 0.48 14.32 -8.93
C LYS A 5 1.59 13.51 -8.26
N ARG A 6 2.85 13.90 -8.45
CA ARG A 6 4.00 13.25 -7.80
C ARG A 6 3.89 13.30 -6.27
N LYS A 7 3.55 14.46 -5.69
CA LYS A 7 3.37 14.61 -4.25
C LYS A 7 2.22 13.77 -3.68
N LEU A 8 1.13 13.62 -4.45
CA LEU A 8 0.00 12.76 -4.06
C LEU A 8 0.39 11.28 -4.09
N GLN A 9 1.03 10.81 -5.16
CA GLN A 9 1.53 9.43 -5.26
C GLN A 9 2.53 9.10 -4.16
N PHE A 10 3.43 10.03 -3.84
CA PHE A 10 4.40 9.85 -2.75
C PHE A 10 3.72 9.74 -1.38
N LYS A 11 2.67 10.54 -1.13
CA LYS A 11 1.87 10.43 0.09
C LYS A 11 1.13 9.10 0.20
N LEU A 12 0.56 8.61 -0.90
CA LEU A 12 -0.14 7.32 -0.94
C LEU A 12 0.83 6.17 -0.65
N TRP A 13 2.03 6.21 -1.24
CA TRP A 13 3.10 5.26 -0.98
C TRP A 13 3.55 5.27 0.48
N LEU A 14 3.83 6.45 1.04
CA LEU A 14 4.17 6.60 2.46
C LEU A 14 3.05 6.06 3.35
N GLY A 15 1.80 6.36 3.04
CA GLY A 15 0.64 5.86 3.77
C GLY A 15 0.55 4.33 3.75
N ALA A 16 0.79 3.69 2.60
CA ALA A 16 0.79 2.24 2.48
C ALA A 16 1.94 1.59 3.29
N VAL A 17 3.14 2.18 3.26
CA VAL A 17 4.29 1.69 4.03
C VAL A 17 4.04 1.84 5.54
N PHE A 18 3.63 3.02 6.00
CA PHE A 18 3.33 3.25 7.42
C PHE A 18 2.15 2.41 7.90
N GLY A 19 1.10 2.27 7.09
CA GLY A 19 -0.04 1.42 7.41
C GLY A 19 0.35 -0.06 7.57
N SER A 20 1.23 -0.56 6.69
CA SER A 20 1.75 -1.93 6.77
C SER A 20 2.59 -2.16 8.04
N ILE A 21 3.40 -1.17 8.44
CA ILE A 21 4.20 -1.22 9.67
C ILE A 21 3.28 -1.23 10.90
N ILE A 22 2.27 -0.35 10.95
CA ILE A 22 1.32 -0.28 12.06
C ILE A 22 0.53 -1.60 12.18
N ALA A 23 0.04 -2.13 11.05
CA ALA A 23 -0.67 -3.40 11.02
C ALA A 23 0.20 -4.55 11.55
N PHE A 24 1.47 -4.61 11.14
CA PHE A 24 2.40 -5.61 11.65
C PHE A 24 2.67 -5.46 13.15
N LEU A 25 2.84 -4.23 13.65
CA LEU A 25 3.03 -3.99 15.07
C LEU A 25 1.82 -4.46 15.89
N ILE A 26 0.60 -4.20 15.42
CA ILE A 26 -0.64 -4.70 16.06
C ILE A 26 -0.66 -6.23 16.06
N VAL A 27 -0.36 -6.87 14.92
CA VAL A 27 -0.35 -8.33 14.80
C VAL A 27 0.73 -8.94 15.70
N LYS A 28 1.92 -8.36 15.76
CA LYS A 28 3.01 -8.82 16.65
C LYS A 28 2.68 -8.63 18.14
N LEU A 29 1.88 -7.62 18.47
CA LEU A 29 1.44 -7.35 19.83
C LEU A 29 0.33 -8.33 20.27
N LEU A 30 -0.58 -8.68 19.36
CA LEU A 30 -1.64 -9.66 19.59
C LEU A 30 -1.12 -11.11 19.54
N TRP A 31 -0.08 -11.36 18.73
CA TRP A 31 0.48 -12.68 18.51
C TRP A 31 2.01 -12.64 18.70
N LYS A 32 2.44 -12.97 19.91
CA LYS A 32 3.83 -12.84 20.35
C LYS A 32 4.82 -13.73 19.59
N ASP A 33 4.33 -14.88 19.10
CA ASP A 33 5.08 -15.83 18.26
C ASP A 33 4.97 -15.54 16.75
N ALA A 34 4.35 -14.43 16.35
CA ALA A 34 4.21 -14.09 14.93
C ALA A 34 5.58 -13.96 14.28
N ASN A 35 5.78 -14.75 13.22
CA ASN A 35 7.03 -14.75 12.47
C ASN A 35 7.28 -13.35 11.89
N PRO A 36 8.48 -12.77 12.06
CA PRO A 36 8.82 -11.47 11.48
C PRO A 36 8.61 -11.39 9.96
N MET A 37 8.59 -12.53 9.23
CA MET A 37 8.19 -12.58 7.82
C MET A 37 6.77 -12.08 7.54
N LEU A 38 5.85 -12.06 8.52
CA LEU A 38 4.52 -11.48 8.33
C LEU A 38 4.56 -10.01 7.94
N LEU A 39 5.57 -9.24 8.39
CA LEU A 39 5.72 -7.84 7.98
C LEU A 39 5.93 -7.73 6.46
N LEU A 40 6.76 -8.62 5.91
CA LEU A 40 7.02 -8.71 4.49
C LEU A 40 5.75 -9.05 3.71
N VAL A 41 4.94 -9.97 4.23
CA VAL A 41 3.65 -10.34 3.63
C VAL A 41 2.68 -9.15 3.61
N PHE A 42 2.57 -8.40 4.72
CA PHE A 42 1.73 -7.20 4.76
C PHE A 42 2.21 -6.10 3.81
N LEU A 43 3.52 -5.88 3.70
CA LEU A 43 4.09 -4.93 2.75
C LEU A 43 3.82 -5.33 1.29
N ILE A 44 3.97 -6.62 0.96
CA ILE A 44 3.68 -7.13 -0.38
C ILE A 44 2.18 -7.00 -0.70
N LEU A 45 1.29 -7.33 0.24
CA LEU A 45 -0.15 -7.14 0.09
C LEU A 45 -0.52 -5.68 -0.12
N GLY A 46 0.02 -4.77 0.69
CA GLY A 46 -0.19 -3.33 0.55
C GLY A 46 0.28 -2.81 -0.81
N PHE A 47 1.42 -3.28 -1.28
CA PHE A 47 1.95 -2.95 -2.61
C PHE A 47 1.05 -3.49 -3.73
N LEU A 48 0.61 -4.75 -3.66
CA LEU A 48 -0.28 -5.37 -4.65
C LEU A 48 -1.62 -4.64 -4.73
N ILE A 49 -2.22 -4.29 -3.60
CA ILE A 49 -3.49 -3.54 -3.58
C ILE A 49 -3.30 -2.17 -4.24
N ASN A 50 -2.21 -1.46 -3.92
CA ASN A 50 -1.91 -0.16 -4.52
C ASN A 50 -1.68 -0.27 -6.04
N LEU A 51 -1.03 -1.35 -6.49
CA LEU A 51 -0.80 -1.65 -7.90
C LEU A 51 -2.13 -1.95 -8.62
N ILE A 52 -2.99 -2.78 -8.03
CA ILE A 52 -4.33 -3.09 -8.57
C ILE A 52 -5.18 -1.82 -8.69
N ILE A 53 -5.21 -0.98 -7.65
CA ILE A 53 -5.95 0.30 -7.69
C ILE A 53 -5.41 1.20 -8.80
N THR A 54 -4.09 1.24 -8.98
CA THR A 54 -3.46 2.05 -10.03
C THR A 54 -3.86 1.54 -11.43
N LEU A 55 -3.78 0.23 -11.65
CA LEU A 55 -4.19 -0.40 -12.92
C LEU A 55 -5.69 -0.21 -13.19
N TYR A 56 -6.53 -0.38 -12.16
CA TYR A 56 -7.97 -0.20 -12.28
C TYR A 56 -8.32 1.26 -12.61
N ASN A 57 -7.66 2.22 -11.97
CA ASN A 57 -7.82 3.64 -12.32
C ASN A 57 -7.36 3.92 -13.75
N GLN A 58 -6.23 3.38 -14.22
CA GLN A 58 -5.80 3.57 -15.61
C GLN A 58 -6.80 2.98 -16.61
N SER A 59 -7.30 1.76 -16.36
CA SER A 59 -8.25 1.09 -17.24
C SER A 59 -9.61 1.81 -17.30
N ASN A 60 -10.10 2.38 -16.19
CA ASN A 60 -11.32 3.19 -16.22
C ASN A 60 -11.13 4.54 -16.93
N TRP A 61 -9.92 5.09 -16.94
CA TRP A 61 -9.60 6.28 -17.73
C TRP A 61 -9.50 5.98 -19.24
N GLU A 62 -9.05 4.78 -19.61
CA GLU A 62 -8.97 4.33 -21.02
C GLU A 62 -10.33 3.96 -21.62
N ASN A 63 -11.24 3.38 -20.83
CA ASN A 63 -12.60 3.02 -21.30
C ASN A 63 -13.62 4.16 -21.18
N GLY A 64 -13.17 5.36 -20.79
CA GLY A 64 -14.01 6.50 -20.42
C GLY A 64 -14.09 7.64 -21.46
N TYR A 65 -13.48 7.53 -22.64
CA TYR A 65 -13.60 8.49 -23.75
C TYR A 65 -13.60 7.80 -25.11
#